data_AF-A0A4W5KW97-F1
#
_entry.id   AF-A0A4W5KW97-F1
#
_cell.length_a   1.000
_cell.length_b   1.000
_cell.length_c   1.000
_cell.angle_alpha   90.00
_cell.angle_beta   90.00
_cell.angle_gamma   90.00
#
_symmetry.space_group_name_H-M   'P 1'
#
loop_
_entity.id
_entity.type
_entity.pdbx_description
1 polymer ?
#
loop_
_entity_poly.entity_id
_entity_poly.type
_entity_poly.pdbx_seq_one_letter_code
_entity_poly.pdbx_strand_id
1 'polypeptide(L)'
;PMTMDEKYVNNIWDLLKNAIQEIQRKNNSGLSFEELYRNAYTMVLHKHGEKLYTGLREVVTEHLVNKVREDVLNSLNNNFLQTLNQAWNDHQTAMVMIRDILMYMDRVYVQQNNVENVYNLGLIIFRDQVVRYGCIRDHLRQTLLDMIARERKGEVVDRGAIRNACQMLMILGLEGRSVYEEDFESPFLEMSAEFFQVSWATFYTLFCFVFLSSHCDWGVDLTVRVLTTGYWPTQSATPKCTIPPSPRHAFEVFRRFYLAKHSGRQLTLQHHMGSADLNATFHGPIKKEDGSEVGVGGAQVTGSNTRKHILQVSTFQMTILILFNNREKSTFEEIQQETDIPERELVRALQSLACGKPTQRVLTKEPKSKEIENGHVFTVNDQFTSKLHRVKIQTVAAKQGESDPERKETRQKVDDDRKHEIEAAIVRIMKSRKRMQHNVLVAEVTQQLRARFLPSPVVIKKRIEGLIEREYLARTPEDRKVYTYVA
;
A
#
# COMPACT_ATOMS: atom_id res chain seq x y z
N PRO A 1 -55.65 2.46 -36.85
CA PRO A 1 -54.32 1.84 -36.65
C PRO A 1 -54.19 0.62 -37.58
N MET A 2 -53.54 0.79 -38.74
CA MET A 2 -53.22 -0.35 -39.60
C MET A 2 -52.16 -1.19 -38.89
N THR A 3 -52.54 -2.41 -38.52
CA THR A 3 -51.59 -3.46 -38.11
C THR A 3 -50.66 -3.73 -39.28
N MET A 4 -49.34 -3.66 -39.07
CA MET A 4 -48.37 -4.08 -40.09
C MET A 4 -48.63 -5.55 -40.43
N ASP A 5 -48.48 -5.90 -41.72
CA ASP A 5 -48.52 -7.30 -42.16
C ASP A 5 -47.40 -8.08 -41.46
N GLU A 6 -47.74 -9.22 -40.84
CA GLU A 6 -46.80 -10.07 -40.10
C GLU A 6 -45.65 -10.56 -41.00
N LYS A 7 -45.91 -10.78 -42.29
CA LYS A 7 -44.87 -11.16 -43.26
C LYS A 7 -43.81 -10.07 -43.41
N TYR A 8 -44.24 -8.82 -43.45
CA TYR A 8 -43.34 -7.68 -43.57
C TYR A 8 -42.51 -7.49 -42.29
N VAL A 9 -43.11 -7.69 -41.11
CA VAL A 9 -42.40 -7.69 -39.82
C VAL A 9 -41.36 -8.80 -39.73
N ASN A 10 -41.68 -10.00 -40.22
CA ASN A 10 -40.73 -11.12 -40.28
C ASN A 10 -39.55 -10.81 -41.20
N ASN A 11 -39.81 -10.26 -42.38
CA ASN A 11 -38.75 -9.88 -43.32
C ASN A 11 -37.80 -8.83 -42.72
N ILE A 12 -38.33 -7.83 -42.01
CA ILE A 12 -37.51 -6.83 -41.32
C ILE A 12 -36.67 -7.49 -40.21
N TRP A 13 -37.27 -8.38 -39.43
CA TRP A 13 -36.55 -9.12 -38.39
C TRP A 13 -35.43 -9.98 -38.97
N ASP A 14 -35.66 -10.68 -40.07
CA ASP A 14 -34.65 -11.52 -40.72
C ASP A 14 -33.46 -10.68 -41.24
N LEU A 15 -33.74 -9.48 -41.79
CA LEU A 15 -32.70 -8.52 -42.18
C LEU A 15 -31.88 -8.05 -40.97
N LEU A 16 -32.54 -7.70 -39.86
CA LEU A 16 -31.85 -7.27 -38.63
C LEU A 16 -31.05 -8.42 -38.01
N LYS A 17 -31.61 -9.63 -37.96
CA LYS A 17 -30.95 -10.84 -37.46
C LYS A 17 -29.68 -11.13 -38.26
N ASN A 18 -29.76 -11.11 -39.58
CA ASN A 18 -28.59 -11.34 -40.45
C ASN A 18 -27.53 -10.25 -40.22
N ALA A 19 -27.93 -8.98 -40.12
CA ALA A 19 -27.00 -7.89 -39.84
C ALA A 19 -26.30 -8.05 -38.47
N ILE A 20 -27.03 -8.44 -37.42
CA ILE A 20 -26.48 -8.71 -36.09
C ILE A 20 -25.46 -9.86 -36.16
N GLN A 21 -25.77 -10.94 -36.88
CA GLN A 21 -24.84 -12.05 -37.08
C GLN A 21 -23.57 -11.64 -37.84
N GLU A 22 -23.69 -10.80 -38.86
CA GLU A 22 -22.54 -10.28 -39.61
C GLU A 22 -21.68 -9.34 -38.75
N ILE A 23 -22.30 -8.49 -37.92
CA ILE A 23 -21.59 -7.66 -36.93
C ILE A 23 -20.79 -8.53 -35.95
N GLN A 24 -21.39 -9.61 -35.44
CA GLN A 24 -20.73 -10.55 -34.54
C GLN A 24 -19.58 -11.32 -35.22
N ARG A 25 -19.70 -11.59 -36.53
CA ARG A 25 -18.64 -12.17 -37.37
C ARG A 25 -17.58 -11.15 -37.81
N LYS A 26 -17.68 -9.89 -37.38
CA LYS A 26 -16.81 -8.77 -37.79
C LYS A 26 -16.88 -8.44 -39.29
N ASN A 27 -17.96 -8.79 -39.96
CA ASN A 27 -18.18 -8.54 -41.38
C ASN A 27 -19.22 -7.40 -41.57
N ASN A 28 -18.88 -6.20 -41.12
CA ASN A 28 -19.83 -5.08 -41.08
C ASN A 28 -19.67 -4.06 -42.24
N SER A 29 -18.71 -4.25 -43.15
CA SER A 29 -18.38 -3.29 -44.21
C SER A 29 -19.48 -3.09 -45.25
N GLY A 30 -20.35 -4.08 -45.45
CA GLY A 30 -21.47 -4.04 -46.39
C GLY A 30 -22.81 -3.58 -45.78
N LEU A 31 -22.85 -3.24 -44.49
CA LEU A 31 -24.10 -2.95 -43.78
C LEU A 31 -24.42 -1.44 -43.79
N SER A 32 -25.67 -1.10 -44.12
CA SER A 32 -26.19 0.26 -43.97
C SER A 32 -26.79 0.45 -42.58
N PHE A 33 -26.02 1.06 -41.66
CA PHE A 33 -26.48 1.32 -40.28
C PHE A 33 -27.72 2.20 -40.20
N GLU A 34 -27.89 3.14 -41.15
CA GLU A 34 -29.08 4.00 -41.22
C GLU A 34 -30.34 3.20 -41.60
N GLU A 35 -30.22 2.26 -42.56
CA GLU A 35 -31.33 1.39 -42.96
C GLU A 35 -31.71 0.43 -41.84
N LEU A 36 -30.72 -0.19 -41.20
CA LEU A 36 -30.94 -1.06 -40.04
C LEU A 36 -31.62 -0.32 -38.89
N TYR A 37 -31.19 0.92 -38.61
CA TYR A 37 -31.84 1.77 -37.61
C TYR A 37 -33.30 2.09 -37.98
N ARG A 38 -33.60 2.46 -39.23
CA ARG A 38 -34.98 2.73 -39.69
C ARG A 38 -35.88 1.50 -39.56
N ASN A 39 -35.34 0.34 -39.89
CA ASN A 39 -36.01 -0.95 -39.78
C ASN A 39 -36.35 -1.28 -38.31
N ALA A 40 -35.37 -1.15 -37.41
CA ALA A 40 -35.57 -1.34 -35.98
C ALA A 40 -36.57 -0.32 -35.39
N TYR A 41 -36.46 0.95 -35.77
CA TYR A 41 -37.39 2.02 -35.40
C TYR A 41 -38.83 1.66 -35.78
N THR A 42 -39.03 1.20 -37.02
CA THR A 42 -40.36 0.82 -37.54
C THR A 42 -40.96 -0.33 -36.73
N MET A 43 -40.17 -1.37 -36.40
CA MET A 43 -40.66 -2.48 -35.58
C MET A 43 -41.12 -2.01 -34.19
N VAL A 44 -40.33 -1.15 -33.52
CA VAL A 44 -40.68 -0.64 -32.19
C VAL A 44 -41.90 0.29 -32.26
N LEU A 45 -41.98 1.16 -33.27
CA LEU A 45 -43.10 2.09 -33.48
C LEU A 45 -44.44 1.35 -33.63
N HIS A 46 -44.43 0.21 -34.35
CA HIS A 46 -45.61 -0.63 -34.56
C HIS A 46 -45.82 -1.70 -33.47
N LYS A 47 -45.27 -1.49 -32.27
CA LYS A 47 -45.46 -2.34 -31.07
C LYS A 47 -44.88 -3.76 -31.17
N HIS A 48 -43.90 -4.00 -32.04
CA HIS A 48 -43.16 -5.27 -32.13
C HIS A 48 -41.83 -5.25 -31.35
N GLY A 49 -41.71 -4.40 -30.33
CA GLY A 49 -40.50 -4.27 -29.51
C GLY A 49 -40.12 -5.54 -28.73
N GLU A 50 -41.11 -6.30 -28.24
CA GLU A 50 -40.87 -7.55 -27.51
C GLU A 50 -40.22 -8.61 -28.39
N LYS A 51 -40.76 -8.81 -29.60
CA LYS A 51 -40.19 -9.74 -30.58
C LYS A 51 -38.76 -9.37 -30.94
N LEU A 52 -38.48 -8.08 -31.12
CA LEU A 52 -37.15 -7.57 -31.42
C LEU A 52 -36.16 -7.81 -30.26
N TYR A 53 -36.59 -7.53 -29.01
CA TYR A 53 -35.76 -7.70 -27.82
C TYR A 53 -35.46 -9.18 -27.53
N THR A 54 -36.48 -10.04 -27.58
CA THR A 54 -36.33 -11.49 -27.38
C THR A 54 -35.50 -12.13 -28.50
N GLY A 55 -35.77 -11.74 -29.76
CA GLY A 55 -34.99 -12.20 -30.89
C GLY A 55 -33.52 -11.79 -30.80
N LEU A 56 -33.23 -10.55 -30.38
CA LEU A 56 -31.85 -10.10 -30.13
C LEU A 56 -31.18 -10.99 -29.08
N ARG A 57 -31.86 -11.23 -27.96
CA ARG A 57 -31.34 -12.09 -26.88
C ARG A 57 -30.99 -13.47 -27.39
N GLU A 58 -31.86 -14.08 -28.20
CA GLU A 58 -31.65 -15.40 -28.79
C GLU A 58 -30.44 -15.42 -29.73
N VAL A 59 -30.35 -14.47 -30.67
CA VAL A 59 -29.24 -14.40 -31.64
C VAL A 59 -27.89 -14.19 -30.94
N VAL A 60 -27.84 -13.31 -29.95
CA VAL A 60 -26.63 -13.08 -29.15
C VAL A 60 -26.26 -14.31 -28.34
N THR A 61 -27.25 -14.97 -27.73
CA THR A 61 -27.03 -16.22 -26.97
C THR A 61 -26.50 -17.33 -27.88
N GLU A 62 -27.11 -17.53 -29.04
CA GLU A 62 -26.72 -18.56 -30.00
C GLU A 62 -25.27 -18.39 -30.46
N HIS A 63 -24.87 -17.16 -30.82
CA HIS A 63 -23.49 -16.87 -31.20
C HIS A 63 -22.50 -17.11 -30.05
N LEU A 64 -22.83 -16.64 -28.84
CA LEU A 64 -21.96 -16.81 -27.68
C LEU A 64 -21.80 -18.28 -27.27
N VAL A 65 -22.86 -19.08 -27.38
CA VAL A 65 -22.84 -20.51 -27.04
C VAL A 65 -22.14 -21.33 -28.11
N ASN A 66 -22.54 -21.18 -29.38
CA ASN A 66 -22.10 -22.08 -30.45
C ASN A 66 -20.73 -21.73 -31.01
N LYS A 67 -20.27 -20.48 -30.85
CA LYS A 67 -19.00 -20.04 -31.39
C LYS A 67 -18.02 -19.59 -30.31
N VAL A 68 -18.38 -18.56 -29.54
CA VAL A 68 -17.43 -17.94 -28.60
C VAL A 68 -17.04 -18.88 -27.46
N ARG A 69 -18.02 -19.56 -26.85
CA ARG A 69 -17.76 -20.54 -25.77
C ARG A 69 -16.88 -21.68 -26.26
N GLU A 70 -17.19 -22.27 -27.42
CA GLU A 70 -16.40 -23.34 -28.04
C GLU A 70 -14.96 -22.90 -28.31
N ASP A 71 -14.76 -21.72 -28.89
CA ASP A 71 -13.41 -21.18 -29.14
C ASP A 71 -12.63 -20.98 -27.83
N VAL A 72 -13.28 -20.49 -26.76
CA VAL A 72 -12.67 -20.35 -25.44
C VAL A 72 -12.35 -21.71 -24.82
N LEU A 73 -13.25 -22.70 -24.91
CA LEU A 73 -13.03 -24.06 -24.41
C LEU A 73 -11.85 -24.75 -25.09
N ASN A 74 -11.72 -24.58 -26.41
CA ASN A 74 -10.59 -25.12 -27.18
C ASN A 74 -9.24 -24.49 -26.78
N SER A 75 -9.28 -23.29 -26.20
CA SER A 75 -8.08 -22.55 -25.77
C SER A 75 -7.69 -22.75 -24.29
N LEU A 76 -8.44 -23.56 -23.51
CA LEU A 76 -8.18 -23.72 -22.07
C LEU A 76 -6.71 -24.09 -21.77
N ASN A 77 -6.15 -25.01 -22.54
CA ASN A 77 -4.78 -25.48 -22.31
C ASN A 77 -3.70 -24.61 -22.97
N ASN A 78 -4.08 -23.65 -23.82
CA ASN A 78 -3.12 -22.81 -24.53
C ASN A 78 -3.72 -21.47 -24.96
N ASN A 79 -3.11 -20.37 -24.53
CA ASN A 79 -3.55 -18.99 -24.82
C ASN A 79 -4.95 -18.63 -24.30
N PHE A 80 -5.47 -19.35 -23.30
CA PHE A 80 -6.79 -19.14 -22.71
C PHE A 80 -7.12 -17.66 -22.41
N LEU A 81 -6.29 -16.98 -21.62
CA LEU A 81 -6.54 -15.58 -21.22
C LEU A 81 -6.52 -14.63 -22.42
N GLN A 82 -5.67 -14.90 -23.41
CA GLN A 82 -5.59 -14.09 -24.63
C GLN A 82 -6.86 -14.27 -25.47
N THR A 83 -7.29 -15.51 -25.69
CA THR A 83 -8.52 -15.84 -26.44
C THR A 83 -9.75 -15.28 -25.76
N LEU A 84 -9.87 -15.44 -24.44
CA LEU A 84 -10.99 -14.90 -23.66
C LEU A 84 -11.03 -13.37 -23.70
N ASN A 85 -9.88 -12.72 -23.55
CA ASN A 85 -9.80 -11.25 -23.62
C ASN A 85 -10.12 -10.74 -25.04
N GLN A 86 -9.66 -11.43 -26.08
CA GLN A 86 -10.00 -11.07 -27.46
C GLN A 86 -11.50 -11.21 -27.72
N ALA A 87 -12.08 -12.35 -27.34
CA ALA A 87 -13.52 -12.60 -27.45
C ALA A 87 -14.36 -11.54 -26.71
N TRP A 88 -13.91 -11.15 -25.51
CA TRP A 88 -14.54 -10.07 -24.74
C TRP A 88 -14.49 -8.72 -25.47
N ASN A 89 -13.33 -8.29 -25.96
CA ASN A 89 -13.18 -7.02 -26.69
C ASN A 89 -14.02 -6.99 -27.97
N ASP A 90 -14.07 -8.13 -28.68
CA ASP A 90 -14.87 -8.29 -29.89
C ASP A 90 -16.36 -8.17 -29.58
N HIS A 91 -16.81 -8.84 -28.52
CA HIS A 91 -18.19 -8.77 -28.05
C HIS A 91 -18.59 -7.36 -27.62
N GLN A 92 -17.74 -6.65 -26.88
CA GLN A 92 -18.00 -5.25 -26.52
C GLN A 92 -18.17 -4.36 -27.75
N THR A 93 -17.28 -4.52 -28.74
CA THR A 93 -17.34 -3.74 -29.99
C THR A 93 -18.61 -4.04 -30.78
N ALA A 94 -18.97 -5.33 -30.92
CA ALA A 94 -20.22 -5.76 -31.55
C ALA A 94 -21.45 -5.19 -30.83
N MET A 95 -21.49 -5.26 -29.50
CA MET A 95 -22.63 -4.78 -28.72
C MET A 95 -22.80 -3.26 -28.76
N VAL A 96 -21.72 -2.47 -28.89
CA VAL A 96 -21.81 -1.03 -29.13
C VAL A 96 -22.50 -0.75 -30.47
N MET A 97 -22.10 -1.44 -31.53
CA MET A 97 -22.74 -1.29 -32.85
C MET A 97 -24.22 -1.70 -32.83
N ILE A 98 -24.54 -2.83 -32.17
CA ILE A 98 -25.92 -3.31 -32.04
C ILE A 98 -26.78 -2.33 -31.24
N ARG A 99 -26.24 -1.78 -30.13
CA ARG A 99 -26.91 -0.74 -29.34
C ARG A 99 -27.22 0.49 -30.20
N ASP A 100 -26.29 0.92 -31.05
CA ASP A 100 -26.50 2.10 -31.89
C ASP A 100 -27.59 1.87 -32.95
N ILE A 101 -27.66 0.66 -33.54
CA ILE A 101 -28.75 0.25 -34.43
C ILE A 101 -30.09 0.22 -33.69
N LEU A 102 -30.09 -0.26 -32.44
CA LEU A 102 -31.29 -0.46 -31.63
C LEU A 102 -31.57 0.69 -30.65
N MET A 103 -30.96 1.86 -30.85
CA MET A 103 -31.00 2.97 -29.88
C MET A 103 -32.42 3.45 -29.56
N TYR A 104 -33.36 3.30 -30.50
CA TYR A 104 -34.77 3.66 -30.27
C TYR A 104 -35.49 2.64 -29.36
N MET A 105 -35.11 1.36 -29.44
CA MET A 105 -35.61 0.32 -28.54
C MET A 105 -35.22 0.61 -27.08
N ASP A 106 -33.96 1.04 -26.86
CA ASP A 106 -33.48 1.46 -25.53
C ASP A 106 -34.26 2.66 -24.97
N ARG A 107 -34.64 3.62 -25.82
CA ARG A 107 -35.37 4.82 -25.40
C ARG A 107 -36.84 4.56 -25.09
N VAL A 108 -37.47 3.63 -25.81
CA VAL A 108 -38.93 3.45 -25.73
C VAL A 108 -39.28 2.13 -25.05
N TYR A 109 -38.92 1.00 -25.67
CA TYR A 109 -39.36 -0.32 -25.19
C TYR A 109 -38.74 -0.69 -23.86
N VAL A 110 -37.43 -0.48 -23.70
CA VAL A 110 -36.68 -0.84 -22.48
C VAL A 110 -37.19 -0.06 -21.27
N GLN A 111 -37.41 1.25 -21.42
CA GLN A 111 -37.96 2.10 -20.35
C GLN A 111 -39.41 1.74 -20.00
N GLN A 112 -40.24 1.42 -20.99
CA GLN A 112 -41.65 1.08 -20.77
C GLN A 112 -41.85 -0.27 -20.08
N ASN A 113 -40.97 -1.24 -20.37
CA ASN A 113 -41.09 -2.60 -19.86
C ASN A 113 -40.15 -2.89 -18.68
N ASN A 114 -39.36 -1.90 -18.25
CA ASN A 114 -38.38 -2.01 -17.17
C ASN A 114 -37.44 -3.21 -17.34
N VAL A 115 -36.94 -3.41 -18.56
CA VAL A 115 -35.93 -4.43 -18.89
C VAL A 115 -34.56 -3.78 -19.00
N GLU A 116 -33.51 -4.61 -19.12
CA GLU A 116 -32.14 -4.12 -19.30
C GLU A 116 -31.95 -3.47 -20.67
N ASN A 117 -31.09 -2.46 -20.73
CA ASN A 117 -30.71 -1.88 -22.02
C ASN A 117 -29.92 -2.89 -22.87
N VAL A 118 -29.90 -2.67 -24.18
CA VAL A 118 -29.29 -3.60 -25.15
C VAL A 118 -27.84 -3.93 -24.82
N TYR A 119 -27.05 -2.94 -24.41
CA TYR A 119 -25.65 -3.15 -24.10
C TYR A 119 -25.48 -4.01 -22.84
N ASN A 120 -26.19 -3.68 -21.76
CA ASN A 120 -26.20 -4.45 -20.50
C ASN A 120 -26.70 -5.88 -20.71
N LEU A 121 -27.75 -6.06 -21.52
CA LEU A 121 -28.24 -7.39 -21.90
C LEU A 121 -27.10 -8.22 -22.54
N GLY A 122 -26.34 -7.62 -23.47
CA GLY A 122 -25.18 -8.28 -24.06
C GLY A 122 -24.12 -8.68 -23.04
N LEU A 123 -23.86 -7.83 -22.04
CA LEU A 123 -22.92 -8.13 -20.96
C LEU A 123 -23.41 -9.29 -20.07
N ILE A 124 -24.70 -9.29 -19.72
CA ILE A 124 -25.35 -10.35 -18.93
C ILE A 124 -25.25 -11.69 -19.66
N ILE A 125 -25.54 -11.72 -20.96
CA ILE A 125 -25.45 -12.98 -21.73
C ILE A 125 -23.99 -13.46 -21.79
N PHE A 126 -23.02 -12.57 -21.99
CA PHE A 126 -21.59 -12.95 -21.97
C PHE A 126 -21.16 -13.49 -20.60
N ARG A 127 -21.59 -12.82 -19.52
CA ARG A 127 -21.35 -13.27 -18.14
C ARG A 127 -21.89 -14.69 -17.94
N ASP A 128 -23.17 -14.91 -18.23
CA ASP A 128 -23.87 -16.14 -17.86
C ASP A 128 -23.52 -17.31 -18.80
N GLN A 129 -23.32 -17.02 -20.09
CA GLN A 129 -23.08 -18.06 -21.09
C GLN A 129 -21.59 -18.32 -21.33
N VAL A 130 -20.68 -17.39 -21.10
CA VAL A 130 -19.25 -17.60 -21.36
C VAL A 130 -18.47 -17.68 -20.06
N VAL A 131 -18.47 -16.60 -19.26
CA VAL A 131 -17.57 -16.50 -18.09
C VAL A 131 -18.01 -17.40 -16.94
N ARG A 132 -19.31 -17.50 -16.65
CA ARG A 132 -19.89 -18.35 -15.59
C ARG A 132 -20.16 -19.78 -16.05
N TYR A 133 -19.79 -20.14 -17.28
CA TYR A 133 -19.82 -21.53 -17.70
C TYR A 133 -18.83 -22.32 -16.85
N GLY A 134 -19.28 -23.39 -16.18
CA GLY A 134 -18.56 -24.02 -15.06
C GLY A 134 -17.07 -24.29 -15.34
N CYS A 135 -16.76 -24.90 -16.49
CA CYS A 135 -15.37 -25.18 -16.87
C CYS A 135 -14.52 -23.92 -17.06
N ILE A 136 -15.08 -22.89 -17.72
CA ILE A 136 -14.37 -21.63 -18.00
C ILE A 136 -14.17 -20.84 -16.70
N ARG A 137 -15.20 -20.75 -15.86
CA ARG A 137 -15.15 -20.04 -14.57
C ARG A 137 -14.06 -20.63 -13.68
N ASP A 138 -14.10 -21.95 -13.48
CA ASP A 138 -13.20 -22.62 -12.56
C ASP A 138 -11.75 -22.57 -13.08
N HIS A 139 -11.57 -22.71 -14.40
CA HIS A 139 -10.25 -22.60 -15.04
C HIS A 139 -9.71 -21.16 -15.02
N LEU A 140 -10.55 -20.14 -15.25
CA LEU A 140 -10.17 -18.73 -15.14
C LEU A 140 -9.70 -18.39 -13.73
N ARG A 141 -10.47 -18.79 -12.72
CA ARG A 141 -10.12 -18.61 -11.32
C ARG A 141 -8.77 -19.27 -11.02
N GLN A 142 -8.62 -20.56 -11.35
CA GLN A 142 -7.38 -21.30 -11.08
C GLN A 142 -6.18 -20.66 -11.79
N THR A 143 -6.34 -20.29 -13.06
CA THR A 143 -5.26 -19.66 -13.85
C THR A 143 -4.80 -18.34 -13.23
N LEU A 144 -5.72 -17.47 -12.82
CA LEU A 144 -5.38 -16.19 -12.19
C LEU A 144 -4.70 -16.39 -10.84
N LEU A 145 -5.22 -17.30 -10.00
CA LEU A 145 -4.63 -17.64 -8.71
C LEU A 145 -3.22 -18.22 -8.87
N ASP A 146 -3.02 -19.12 -9.82
CA ASP A 146 -1.71 -19.75 -10.11
C ASP A 146 -0.70 -18.74 -10.66
N MET A 147 -1.13 -17.81 -11.51
CA MET A 147 -0.26 -16.71 -11.96
C MET A 147 0.21 -15.84 -10.79
N ILE A 148 -0.70 -15.49 -9.89
CA ILE A 148 -0.35 -14.71 -8.69
C ILE A 148 0.56 -15.50 -7.75
N ALA A 149 0.30 -16.80 -7.56
CA ALA A 149 1.13 -17.67 -6.73
C ALA A 149 2.55 -17.81 -7.30
N ARG A 150 2.70 -17.93 -8.62
CA ARG A 150 4.00 -17.93 -9.32
C ARG A 150 4.71 -16.59 -9.20
N GLU A 151 3.99 -15.48 -9.34
CA GLU A 151 4.56 -14.14 -9.13
C GLU A 151 5.13 -13.98 -7.70
N ARG A 152 4.42 -14.48 -6.68
CA ARG A 152 4.90 -14.46 -5.29
C ARG A 152 6.17 -15.30 -5.08
N LYS A 153 6.39 -16.33 -5.90
CA LYS A 153 7.63 -17.13 -5.91
C LYS A 153 8.77 -16.46 -6.69
N GLY A 154 8.54 -15.29 -7.29
CA GLY A 154 9.53 -14.54 -8.07
C GLY A 154 9.57 -14.89 -9.55
N GLU A 155 8.60 -15.67 -10.05
CA GLU A 155 8.49 -15.96 -11.48
C GLU A 155 7.93 -14.76 -12.25
N VAL A 156 8.37 -14.59 -13.50
CA VAL A 156 7.87 -13.55 -14.39
C VAL A 156 6.51 -13.97 -14.94
N VAL A 157 5.48 -13.17 -14.69
CA VAL A 157 4.12 -13.39 -15.19
C VAL A 157 3.61 -12.18 -15.98
N ASP A 158 2.68 -12.41 -16.91
CA ASP A 158 2.01 -11.34 -17.64
C ASP A 158 0.98 -10.63 -16.74
N ARG A 159 1.41 -9.55 -16.10
CA ARG A 159 0.56 -8.67 -15.30
C ARG A 159 -0.55 -8.00 -16.12
N GLY A 160 -0.34 -7.82 -17.43
CA GLY A 160 -1.34 -7.26 -18.33
C GLY A 160 -2.54 -8.19 -18.49
N ALA A 161 -2.29 -9.49 -18.66
CA ALA A 161 -3.35 -10.49 -18.75
C ALA A 161 -4.20 -10.56 -17.48
N ILE A 162 -3.57 -10.56 -16.29
CA ILE A 162 -4.29 -10.53 -15.00
C ILE A 162 -5.16 -9.28 -14.90
N ARG A 163 -4.58 -8.10 -15.20
CA ARG A 163 -5.31 -6.83 -15.16
C ARG A 163 -6.53 -6.85 -16.10
N ASN A 164 -6.37 -7.32 -17.33
CA ASN A 164 -7.46 -7.36 -18.31
C ASN A 164 -8.59 -8.29 -17.86
N ALA A 165 -8.24 -9.47 -17.33
CA ALA A 165 -9.22 -10.42 -16.80
C ALA A 165 -10.00 -9.82 -15.60
N CYS A 166 -9.30 -9.20 -14.64
CA CYS A 166 -9.96 -8.54 -13.52
C CYS A 166 -10.84 -7.36 -13.97
N GLN A 167 -10.40 -6.58 -14.95
CA GLN A 167 -11.19 -5.49 -15.53
C GLN A 167 -12.46 -5.99 -16.20
N MET A 168 -12.38 -7.10 -16.96
CA MET A 168 -13.56 -7.76 -17.53
C MET A 168 -14.54 -8.19 -16.42
N LEU A 169 -14.07 -8.88 -15.38
CA LEU A 169 -14.93 -9.31 -14.26
C LEU A 169 -15.61 -8.14 -13.55
N MET A 170 -14.91 -7.00 -13.38
CA MET A 170 -15.52 -5.80 -12.82
C MET A 170 -16.61 -5.23 -13.74
N ILE A 171 -16.40 -5.16 -15.06
CA ILE A 171 -17.39 -4.63 -16.00
C ILE A 171 -18.63 -5.54 -16.09
N LEU A 172 -18.46 -6.86 -15.99
CA LEU A 172 -19.57 -7.81 -15.99
C LEU A 172 -20.47 -7.70 -14.73
N GLY A 173 -20.02 -6.99 -13.70
CA GLY A 173 -20.81 -6.63 -12.52
C GLY A 173 -21.82 -5.50 -12.75
N LEU A 174 -21.87 -4.92 -13.96
CA LEU A 174 -22.74 -3.80 -14.35
C LEU A 174 -22.53 -2.57 -13.44
N GLU A 175 -23.43 -2.35 -12.47
CA GLU A 175 -23.38 -1.23 -11.53
C GLU A 175 -22.54 -1.52 -10.27
N GLY A 176 -22.00 -2.74 -10.14
CA GLY A 176 -21.21 -3.16 -8.99
C GLY A 176 -20.01 -4.02 -9.36
N ARG A 177 -19.40 -4.63 -8.34
CA ARG A 177 -18.24 -5.53 -8.47
C ARG A 177 -18.57 -6.98 -8.11
N SER A 178 -19.85 -7.33 -8.04
CA SER A 178 -20.32 -8.64 -7.56
C SER A 178 -19.67 -9.82 -8.27
N VAL A 179 -19.54 -9.76 -9.60
CA VAL A 179 -18.89 -10.82 -10.38
C VAL A 179 -17.42 -10.98 -10.01
N TYR A 180 -16.69 -9.87 -9.83
CA TYR A 180 -15.30 -9.91 -9.35
C TYR A 180 -15.21 -10.41 -7.91
N GLU A 181 -16.08 -9.92 -7.03
CA GLU A 181 -16.10 -10.24 -5.59
C GLU A 181 -16.40 -11.73 -5.34
N GLU A 182 -17.39 -12.27 -6.05
CA GLU A 182 -17.83 -13.67 -5.96
C GLU A 182 -16.88 -14.64 -6.68
N ASP A 183 -16.56 -14.36 -7.96
CA ASP A 183 -15.86 -15.34 -8.81
C ASP A 183 -14.33 -15.30 -8.64
N PHE A 184 -13.76 -14.21 -8.09
CA PHE A 184 -12.30 -14.07 -7.93
C PHE A 184 -11.84 -13.55 -6.56
N GLU A 185 -12.39 -12.46 -6.02
CA GLU A 185 -11.86 -11.81 -4.82
C GLU A 185 -11.94 -12.70 -3.59
N SER A 186 -13.08 -13.32 -3.33
CA SER A 186 -13.25 -14.19 -2.15
C SER A 186 -12.27 -15.38 -2.17
N PRO A 187 -12.17 -16.17 -3.26
CA PRO A 187 -11.13 -17.21 -3.37
C PRO A 187 -9.70 -16.67 -3.30
N PHE A 188 -9.43 -15.50 -3.87
CA PHE A 188 -8.12 -14.87 -3.83
C PHE A 188 -7.72 -14.45 -2.41
N LEU A 189 -8.65 -13.89 -1.64
CA LEU A 189 -8.42 -13.50 -0.25
C LEU A 189 -8.22 -14.73 0.63
N GLU A 190 -8.99 -15.80 0.44
CA GLU A 190 -8.79 -17.08 1.13
C GLU A 190 -7.41 -17.66 0.86
N MET A 191 -7.03 -17.83 -0.42
CA MET A 191 -5.71 -18.34 -0.80
C MET A 191 -4.58 -17.42 -0.29
N SER A 192 -4.80 -16.10 -0.30
CA SER A 192 -3.82 -15.15 0.22
C SER A 192 -3.70 -15.24 1.74
N ALA A 193 -4.81 -15.38 2.45
CA ALA A 193 -4.83 -15.56 3.89
C ALA A 193 -4.13 -16.86 4.27
N GLU A 194 -4.40 -17.98 3.59
CA GLU A 194 -3.71 -19.25 3.81
C GLU A 194 -2.21 -19.14 3.50
N PHE A 195 -1.84 -18.57 2.35
CA PHE A 195 -0.44 -18.34 2.00
C PHE A 195 0.28 -17.50 3.05
N PHE A 196 -0.33 -16.40 3.49
CA PHE A 196 0.26 -15.57 4.52
C PHE A 196 0.27 -16.31 5.85
N GLN A 197 -0.80 -16.97 6.29
CA GLN A 197 -0.81 -17.74 7.54
C GLN A 197 0.25 -18.84 7.56
N VAL A 198 0.41 -19.61 6.48
CA VAL A 198 1.48 -20.62 6.37
C VAL A 198 2.85 -19.94 6.29
N SER A 199 3.00 -18.88 5.50
CA SER A 199 4.27 -18.14 5.43
C SER A 199 4.63 -17.54 6.78
N TRP A 200 3.67 -16.96 7.51
CA TRP A 200 3.80 -16.42 8.86
C TRP A 200 4.03 -17.53 9.87
N ALA A 201 3.35 -18.67 9.79
CA ALA A 201 3.52 -19.80 10.69
C ALA A 201 4.83 -20.53 10.44
N THR A 202 5.31 -20.61 9.20
CA THR A 202 6.63 -21.13 8.83
C THR A 202 7.70 -20.11 9.18
N PHE A 203 7.45 -18.80 9.04
CA PHE A 203 8.35 -17.78 9.56
C PHE A 203 8.35 -17.82 11.09
N TYR A 204 7.21 -17.96 11.76
CA TYR A 204 7.09 -18.03 13.21
C TYR A 204 7.62 -19.35 13.75
N THR A 205 7.43 -20.50 13.11
CA THR A 205 8.04 -21.76 13.53
C THR A 205 9.50 -21.80 13.13
N LEU A 206 9.95 -21.32 11.97
CA LEU A 206 11.39 -21.25 11.68
C LEU A 206 12.08 -20.23 12.61
N PHE A 207 11.43 -19.10 12.91
CA PHE A 207 11.92 -18.08 13.84
C PHE A 207 11.86 -18.59 15.28
N CYS A 208 10.74 -19.14 15.75
CA CYS A 208 10.61 -19.78 17.07
C CYS A 208 11.49 -21.01 17.19
N PHE A 209 11.66 -21.88 16.19
CA PHE A 209 12.49 -23.08 16.29
C PHE A 209 13.98 -22.73 16.24
N VAL A 210 14.38 -21.67 15.52
CA VAL A 210 15.72 -21.06 15.64
C VAL A 210 15.90 -20.37 17.00
N PHE A 211 14.88 -19.70 17.54
CA PHE A 211 14.91 -19.04 18.87
C PHE A 211 14.63 -19.96 20.07
N LEU A 212 14.09 -21.16 19.89
CA LEU A 212 13.84 -22.19 20.91
C LEU A 212 14.97 -23.23 20.91
N SER A 213 15.62 -23.47 19.77
CA SER A 213 16.81 -24.34 19.74
C SER A 213 18.04 -23.65 20.34
N SER A 214 18.03 -22.33 20.47
CA SER A 214 18.86 -21.64 21.46
C SER A 214 17.96 -21.34 22.65
N HIS A 215 18.09 -22.04 23.76
CA HIS A 215 17.46 -21.58 25.00
C HIS A 215 17.73 -20.08 25.15
N CYS A 216 16.70 -19.25 25.24
CA CYS A 216 16.87 -17.83 25.56
C CYS A 216 17.24 -17.74 27.04
N ASP A 217 18.47 -18.14 27.38
CA ASP A 217 19.06 -18.11 28.73
C ASP A 217 19.20 -16.68 29.29
N TRP A 218 18.80 -15.66 28.51
CA TRP A 218 19.08 -14.25 28.76
C TRP A 218 17.88 -13.43 29.24
N GLY A 219 16.69 -14.03 29.33
CA GLY A 219 15.51 -13.43 29.97
C GLY A 219 14.90 -12.22 29.27
N VAL A 220 15.15 -12.02 27.97
CA VAL A 220 14.58 -10.91 27.16
C VAL A 220 13.86 -11.45 25.93
N ASP A 221 12.61 -11.05 25.74
CA ASP A 221 11.85 -11.28 24.50
C ASP A 221 12.10 -10.12 23.51
N LEU A 222 12.61 -10.43 22.32
CA LEU A 222 13.05 -9.45 21.33
C LEU A 222 12.27 -9.59 20.02
N THR A 223 11.51 -8.56 19.65
CA THR A 223 10.88 -8.43 18.34
C THR A 223 11.58 -7.36 17.51
N VAL A 224 12.06 -7.71 16.31
CA VAL A 224 12.79 -6.78 15.42
C VAL A 224 12.03 -6.52 14.12
N ARG A 225 11.97 -5.25 13.71
CA ARG A 225 11.44 -4.84 12.40
C ARG A 225 12.59 -4.29 11.55
N VAL A 226 12.86 -4.94 10.42
CA VAL A 226 13.91 -4.51 9.49
C VAL A 226 13.32 -3.61 8.41
N LEU A 227 13.83 -2.39 8.31
CA LEU A 227 13.36 -1.38 7.36
C LEU A 227 14.44 -1.11 6.30
N THR A 228 14.05 -1.08 5.02
CA THR A 228 14.98 -0.78 3.92
C THR A 228 15.26 0.72 3.86
N THR A 229 16.55 1.08 3.97
CA THR A 229 17.01 2.46 3.79
C THR A 229 16.61 2.99 2.41
N GLY A 230 16.03 4.18 2.35
CA GLY A 230 15.57 4.83 1.10
C GLY A 230 14.07 4.69 0.82
N TYR A 231 13.37 3.72 1.42
CA TYR A 231 11.90 3.61 1.33
C TYR A 231 11.18 4.24 2.53
N TRP A 232 11.87 4.37 3.67
CA TRP A 232 11.31 4.90 4.91
C TRP A 232 11.95 6.26 5.24
N PRO A 233 11.18 7.21 5.80
CA PRO A 233 11.69 8.49 6.25
C PRO A 233 12.50 8.29 7.54
N THR A 234 13.74 7.84 7.41
CA THR A 234 14.67 7.70 8.53
C THR A 234 15.60 8.89 8.60
N GLN A 235 15.87 9.38 9.82
CA GLN A 235 16.89 10.40 10.07
C GLN A 235 18.25 9.93 9.56
N SER A 236 19.04 10.88 9.07
CA SER A 236 20.35 10.64 8.46
C SER A 236 21.40 10.15 9.48
N ALA A 237 21.25 10.52 10.76
CA ALA A 237 22.11 10.08 11.86
C ALA A 237 21.31 9.35 12.95
N THR A 238 21.82 8.20 13.39
CA THR A 238 21.25 7.49 14.53
C THR A 238 21.75 8.12 15.83
N PRO A 239 20.87 8.58 16.74
CA PRO A 239 21.30 9.04 18.04
C PRO A 239 22.05 7.92 18.77
N LYS A 240 23.19 8.28 19.35
CA LYS A 240 24.00 7.37 20.16
C LYS A 240 23.21 6.95 21.40
N CYS A 241 23.44 5.71 21.83
CA CYS A 241 22.84 5.13 23.03
C CYS A 241 23.57 3.84 23.39
N THR A 242 24.08 3.76 24.60
CA THR A 242 24.65 2.54 25.17
C THR A 242 23.52 1.66 25.68
N ILE A 243 23.12 0.67 24.89
CA ILE A 243 22.08 -0.30 25.29
C ILE A 243 22.61 -1.22 26.40
N PRO A 244 21.80 -1.53 27.42
CA PRO A 244 22.19 -2.48 28.47
C PRO A 244 22.61 -3.86 27.93
N PRO A 245 23.43 -4.62 28.67
CA PRO A 245 24.03 -5.86 28.17
C PRO A 245 23.02 -6.91 27.65
N SER A 246 21.90 -7.14 28.36
CA SER A 246 20.96 -8.21 28.00
C SER A 246 20.24 -7.93 26.67
N PRO A 247 19.60 -6.76 26.45
CA PRO A 247 19.03 -6.43 25.13
C PRO A 247 20.07 -6.30 24.02
N ARG A 248 21.28 -5.80 24.33
CA ARG A 248 22.38 -5.70 23.36
C ARG A 248 22.81 -7.07 22.85
N HIS A 249 22.94 -8.05 23.75
CA HIS A 249 23.31 -9.41 23.39
C HIS A 249 22.24 -10.07 22.53
N ALA A 250 20.96 -9.95 22.91
CA ALA A 250 19.84 -10.45 22.11
C ALA A 250 19.84 -9.87 20.69
N PHE A 251 20.14 -8.57 20.55
CA PHE A 251 20.27 -7.93 19.25
C PHE A 251 21.45 -8.44 18.44
N GLU A 252 22.61 -8.69 19.06
CA GLU A 252 23.79 -9.24 18.37
C GLU A 252 23.57 -10.68 17.85
N VAL A 253 22.83 -11.51 18.60
CA VAL A 253 22.40 -12.84 18.12
C VAL A 253 21.52 -12.69 16.88
N PHE A 254 20.50 -11.82 16.93
CA PHE A 254 19.66 -11.51 15.77
C PHE A 254 20.47 -10.98 14.59
N ARG A 255 21.42 -10.07 14.84
CA ARG A 255 22.27 -9.46 13.81
C ARG A 255 23.08 -10.51 13.07
N ARG A 256 23.73 -11.43 13.80
CA ARG A 256 24.49 -12.54 13.21
C ARG A 256 23.60 -13.43 12.35
N PHE A 257 22.43 -13.80 12.86
CA PHE A 257 21.44 -14.58 12.12
C PHE A 257 21.01 -13.89 10.82
N TYR A 258 20.66 -12.60 10.89
CA TYR A 258 20.20 -11.85 9.73
C TYR A 258 21.29 -11.71 8.66
N LEU A 259 22.52 -11.38 9.07
CA LEU A 259 23.65 -11.20 8.15
C LEU A 259 24.12 -12.51 7.52
N ALA A 260 23.99 -13.64 8.22
CA ALA A 260 24.27 -14.96 7.66
C ALA A 260 23.30 -15.31 6.52
N LYS A 261 22.01 -14.94 6.64
CA LYS A 261 20.99 -15.20 5.61
C LYS A 261 20.97 -14.15 4.50
N HIS A 262 21.42 -12.93 4.77
CA HIS A 262 21.41 -11.80 3.83
C HIS A 262 22.82 -11.20 3.67
N SER A 263 23.66 -11.89 2.90
CA SER A 263 25.03 -11.47 2.59
C SER A 263 25.10 -10.10 1.91
N GLY A 264 26.10 -9.29 2.27
CA GLY A 264 26.35 -7.98 1.67
C GLY A 264 25.48 -6.84 2.21
N ARG A 265 24.68 -7.08 3.25
CA ARG A 265 23.89 -6.04 3.93
C ARG A 265 24.58 -5.51 5.18
N GLN A 266 24.25 -4.29 5.58
CA GLN A 266 24.62 -3.71 6.87
C GLN A 266 23.34 -3.38 7.65
N LEU A 267 23.32 -3.72 8.93
CA LEU A 267 22.24 -3.37 9.85
C LEU A 267 22.68 -2.20 10.74
N THR A 268 21.79 -1.22 10.85
CA THR A 268 21.95 -0.06 11.74
C THR A 268 20.75 0.03 12.66
N LEU A 269 20.98 0.06 13.97
CA LEU A 269 19.91 0.07 14.97
C LEU A 269 19.42 1.50 15.22
N GLN A 270 18.10 1.72 15.15
CA GLN A 270 17.46 3.02 15.35
C GLN A 270 16.88 3.13 16.76
N HIS A 271 17.68 3.56 17.74
CA HIS A 271 17.30 3.61 19.16
C HIS A 271 16.03 4.43 19.43
N HIS A 272 15.84 5.55 18.71
CA HIS A 272 14.71 6.45 18.91
C HIS A 272 13.35 5.87 18.45
N MET A 273 13.36 4.83 17.61
CA MET A 273 12.13 4.19 17.10
C MET A 273 11.70 2.98 17.95
N GLY A 274 12.50 2.60 18.94
CA GLY A 274 12.28 1.42 19.76
C GLY A 274 11.40 1.67 20.99
N SER A 275 10.78 0.60 21.47
CA SER A 275 10.04 0.55 22.72
C SER A 275 10.35 -0.74 23.47
N ALA A 276 10.21 -0.71 24.80
CA ALA A 276 10.40 -1.86 25.67
C ALA A 276 9.30 -1.91 26.75
N ASP A 277 8.98 -3.12 27.20
CA ASP A 277 8.14 -3.35 28.36
C ASP A 277 9.03 -3.82 29.52
N LEU A 278 8.95 -3.12 30.65
CA LEU A 278 9.75 -3.42 31.84
C LEU A 278 8.88 -3.85 33.00
N ASN A 279 9.27 -4.94 33.67
CA ASN A 279 8.68 -5.34 34.94
C ASN A 279 9.29 -4.47 36.05
N ALA A 280 8.50 -3.56 36.61
CA ALA A 280 8.90 -2.69 37.70
C ALA A 280 8.28 -3.16 39.02
N THR A 281 9.11 -3.28 40.06
CA THR A 281 8.67 -3.55 41.43
C THR A 281 9.00 -2.34 42.29
N PHE A 282 7.97 -1.77 42.91
CA PHE A 282 8.09 -0.63 43.82
C PHE A 282 7.90 -1.13 45.25
N HIS A 283 8.79 -0.70 46.13
CA HIS A 283 8.76 -1.06 47.54
C HIS A 283 8.24 0.17 48.27
N GLY A 284 6.92 0.23 48.52
CA GLY A 284 6.28 1.41 49.13
C GLY A 284 6.94 1.87 50.45
N PRO A 285 6.50 2.99 51.03
CA PRO A 285 7.19 3.62 52.17
C PRO A 285 7.41 2.62 53.32
N ILE A 286 8.67 2.49 53.75
CA ILE A 286 9.07 1.68 54.89
C ILE A 286 8.47 2.31 56.15
N LYS A 287 7.51 1.65 56.81
CA LYS A 287 7.05 2.04 58.15
C LYS A 287 7.94 1.35 59.19
N LYS A 288 8.64 2.12 60.03
CA LYS A 288 9.17 1.63 61.31
C LYS A 288 8.16 1.89 62.43
N GLU A 289 8.23 1.08 63.48
CA GLU A 289 7.30 1.03 64.63
C GLU A 289 7.41 2.21 65.61
N ASP A 290 8.18 3.24 65.30
CA ASP A 290 8.22 4.48 66.09
C ASP A 290 8.17 5.68 65.13
N GLY A 291 7.24 6.59 65.36
CA GLY A 291 6.68 7.54 64.40
C GLY A 291 7.59 8.68 63.92
N SER A 292 8.85 8.40 63.61
CA SER A 292 9.81 9.35 63.04
C SER A 292 10.20 8.98 61.61
N GLU A 293 9.97 9.91 60.68
CA GLU A 293 10.45 9.83 59.30
C GLU A 293 11.91 10.27 59.24
N VAL A 294 12.85 9.35 58.95
CA VAL A 294 14.18 9.71 58.44
C VAL A 294 14.61 8.70 57.38
N GLY A 295 15.30 9.21 56.37
CA GLY A 295 15.58 8.54 55.11
C GLY A 295 16.57 7.37 55.15
N VAL A 296 16.65 6.76 53.97
CA VAL A 296 17.65 5.84 53.40
C VAL A 296 18.43 4.99 54.41
N GLY A 297 18.07 3.71 54.48
CA GLY A 297 18.83 2.71 55.22
C GLY A 297 18.20 1.34 55.07
N GLY A 298 18.98 0.38 54.57
CA GLY A 298 18.50 -0.91 54.12
C GLY A 298 18.10 -1.90 55.22
N ALA A 299 17.72 -3.07 54.70
CA ALA A 299 17.47 -4.36 55.35
C ALA A 299 16.02 -4.70 55.79
N GLN A 300 15.60 -5.86 55.26
CA GLN A 300 14.43 -6.72 55.53
C GLN A 300 13.03 -6.17 55.24
N VAL A 301 12.57 -6.52 54.02
CA VAL A 301 11.19 -6.37 53.53
C VAL A 301 10.28 -7.35 54.25
N THR A 302 9.55 -6.88 55.26
CA THR A 302 8.37 -7.57 55.81
C THR A 302 7.17 -7.38 54.87
N GLY A 303 7.12 -8.21 53.83
CA GLY A 303 5.93 -8.81 53.19
C GLY A 303 4.66 -8.04 52.78
N SER A 304 4.44 -6.75 53.08
CA SER A 304 3.06 -6.21 53.01
C SER A 304 2.75 -5.14 51.95
N ASN A 305 3.70 -4.58 51.19
CA ASN A 305 3.34 -3.51 50.22
C ASN A 305 4.21 -3.38 48.95
N THR A 306 4.71 -4.50 48.41
CA THR A 306 5.34 -4.52 47.07
C THR A 306 4.30 -4.36 45.98
N ARG A 307 4.45 -3.34 45.13
CA ARG A 307 3.58 -3.08 43.97
C ARG A 307 4.32 -3.43 42.69
N LYS A 308 3.67 -4.21 41.82
CA LYS A 308 4.25 -4.62 40.54
C LYS A 308 3.48 -3.96 39.39
N HIS A 309 4.22 -3.40 38.44
CA HIS A 309 3.68 -2.79 37.24
C HIS A 309 4.50 -3.19 36.01
N ILE A 310 3.87 -3.22 34.85
CA ILE A 310 4.55 -3.32 33.56
C ILE A 310 4.63 -1.93 32.95
N LEU A 311 5.83 -1.37 32.83
CA LEU A 311 6.08 -0.05 32.26
C LEU A 311 6.35 -0.18 30.76
N GLN A 312 5.51 0.44 29.94
CA GLN A 312 5.79 0.57 28.51
C GLN A 312 6.53 1.87 28.26
N VAL A 313 7.77 1.75 27.79
CA VAL A 313 8.74 2.84 27.71
C VAL A 313 9.45 2.86 26.35
N SER A 314 10.05 3.99 25.99
CA SER A 314 10.97 4.08 24.86
C SER A 314 12.31 3.42 25.20
N THR A 315 13.13 3.12 24.19
CA THR A 315 14.48 2.57 24.40
C THR A 315 15.36 3.47 25.26
N PHE A 316 15.26 4.80 25.12
CA PHE A 316 15.99 5.74 25.97
C PHE A 316 15.53 5.68 27.43
N GLN A 317 14.22 5.69 27.67
CA GLN A 317 13.66 5.56 29.01
C GLN A 317 14.05 4.22 29.66
N MET A 318 14.05 3.12 28.90
CA MET A 318 14.51 1.81 29.38
C MET A 318 15.97 1.88 29.84
N THR A 319 16.84 2.45 29.02
CA THR A 319 18.28 2.53 29.29
C THR A 319 18.53 3.31 30.57
N ILE A 320 17.79 4.41 30.79
CA ILE A 320 17.86 5.21 32.03
C ILE A 320 17.35 4.41 33.24
N LEU A 321 16.18 3.78 33.14
CA LEU A 321 15.56 3.07 34.27
C LEU A 321 16.39 1.88 34.76
N ILE A 322 17.07 1.18 33.86
CA ILE A 322 17.90 0.02 34.21
C ILE A 322 19.11 0.43 35.09
N LEU A 323 19.60 1.66 34.99
CA LEU A 323 20.70 2.15 35.84
C LEU A 323 20.33 2.13 37.33
N PHE A 324 19.06 2.40 37.65
CA PHE A 324 18.56 2.45 39.02
C PHE A 324 18.41 1.09 39.70
N ASN A 325 18.66 -0.01 38.98
CA ASN A 325 18.76 -1.33 39.61
C ASN A 325 20.04 -1.46 40.46
N ASN A 326 21.10 -0.71 40.11
CA ASN A 326 22.40 -0.75 40.78
C ASN A 326 22.74 0.56 41.51
N ARG A 327 21.94 1.61 41.32
CA ARG A 327 22.17 2.94 41.89
C ARG A 327 20.88 3.48 42.52
N GLU A 328 20.97 3.98 43.75
CA GLU A 328 19.83 4.62 44.40
C GLU A 328 19.53 6.02 43.84
N LYS A 329 20.60 6.74 43.47
CA LYS A 329 20.54 8.11 42.93
C LYS A 329 21.55 8.28 41.81
N SER A 330 21.25 9.14 40.85
CA SER A 330 22.21 9.53 39.80
C SER A 330 21.96 10.96 39.32
N THR A 331 23.03 11.66 38.96
CA THR A 331 22.94 13.02 38.41
C THR A 331 22.63 12.98 36.91
N PHE A 332 22.17 14.10 36.34
CA PHE A 332 21.97 14.20 34.89
C PHE A 332 23.26 13.91 34.12
N GLU A 333 24.40 14.45 34.57
CA GLU A 333 25.70 14.25 33.93
C GLU A 333 26.15 12.79 33.97
N GLU A 334 25.98 12.10 35.11
CA GLU A 334 26.29 10.67 35.23
C GLU A 334 25.44 9.82 34.28
N ILE A 335 24.13 10.10 34.21
CA ILE A 335 23.22 9.38 33.31
C ILE A 335 23.63 9.64 31.86
N GLN A 336 24.00 10.88 31.50
CA GLN A 336 24.43 11.21 30.16
C GLN A 336 25.71 10.47 29.76
N GLN A 337 26.73 10.46 30.65
CA GLN A 337 28.00 9.78 30.39
C GLN A 337 27.84 8.27 30.24
N GLU A 338 26.99 7.64 31.06
CA GLU A 338 26.81 6.19 31.05
C GLU A 338 25.92 5.71 29.89
N THR A 339 24.88 6.47 29.56
CA THR A 339 23.94 6.12 28.49
C THR A 339 24.36 6.60 27.10
N ASP A 340 25.28 7.57 26.99
CA ASP A 340 25.70 8.23 25.74
C ASP A 340 24.51 8.77 24.91
N ILE A 341 23.39 9.11 25.58
CA ILE A 341 22.20 9.67 24.95
C ILE A 341 22.42 11.17 24.71
N PRO A 342 22.12 11.70 23.50
CA PRO A 342 22.20 13.13 23.23
C PRO A 342 21.36 13.95 24.21
N GLU A 343 21.92 15.07 24.69
CA GLU A 343 21.33 15.92 25.75
C GLU A 343 19.85 16.24 25.49
N ARG A 344 19.50 16.61 24.26
CA ARG A 344 18.13 16.92 23.83
C ARG A 344 17.16 15.76 24.07
N GLU A 345 17.57 14.55 23.74
CA GLU A 345 16.74 13.33 23.90
C GLU A 345 16.72 12.86 25.35
N LEU A 346 17.83 13.03 26.07
CA LEU A 346 17.94 12.71 27.49
C LEU A 346 17.01 13.58 28.34
N VAL A 347 17.00 14.91 28.10
CA VAL A 347 16.08 15.84 28.77
C VAL A 347 14.62 15.43 28.54
N ARG A 348 14.24 15.08 27.31
CA ARG A 348 12.87 14.63 26.98
C ARG A 348 12.50 13.34 27.71
N ALA A 349 13.41 12.37 27.75
CA ALA A 349 13.21 11.11 28.45
C ALA A 349 13.06 11.34 29.97
N LEU A 350 13.97 12.09 30.59
CA LEU A 350 13.91 12.38 32.03
C LEU A 350 12.70 13.25 32.41
N GLN A 351 12.29 14.20 31.56
CA GLN A 351 11.07 14.99 31.78
C GLN A 351 9.83 14.10 31.83
N SER A 352 9.74 13.09 30.96
CA SER A 352 8.63 12.14 30.99
C SER A 352 8.63 11.23 32.23
N LEU A 353 9.80 10.88 32.75
CA LEU A 353 9.97 10.00 33.90
C LEU A 353 9.80 10.71 35.24
N ALA A 354 10.20 11.98 35.35
CA ALA A 354 10.25 12.72 36.62
C ALA A 354 9.26 13.90 36.70
N CYS A 355 9.04 14.60 35.59
CA CYS A 355 8.24 15.84 35.54
C CYS A 355 6.86 15.65 34.88
N GLY A 356 6.53 14.41 34.46
CA GLY A 356 5.29 14.06 33.76
C GLY A 356 4.02 14.13 34.63
N LYS A 357 2.97 13.43 34.20
CA LYS A 357 1.74 13.28 34.99
C LYS A 357 2.04 12.49 36.27
N PRO A 358 1.40 12.77 37.43
CA PRO A 358 1.63 12.02 38.67
C PRO A 358 1.53 10.49 38.49
N THR A 359 0.64 10.03 37.61
CA THR A 359 0.45 8.61 37.25
C THR A 359 1.53 8.02 36.34
N GLN A 360 2.55 8.79 35.97
CA GLN A 360 3.68 8.40 35.10
C GLN A 360 5.05 8.75 35.72
N ARG A 361 5.08 9.39 36.91
CA ARG A 361 6.31 9.80 37.58
C ARG A 361 6.97 8.62 38.29
N VAL A 362 7.77 7.88 37.54
CA VAL A 362 8.55 6.75 38.05
C VAL A 362 9.81 7.23 38.78
N LEU A 363 10.31 8.42 38.44
CA LEU A 363 11.45 9.04 39.10
C LEU A 363 11.05 10.31 39.86
N THR A 364 11.81 10.65 40.89
CA THR A 364 11.79 11.93 41.60
C THR A 364 13.02 12.75 41.24
N LYS A 365 12.87 14.08 41.19
CA LYS A 365 13.95 15.02 40.84
C LYS A 365 14.19 16.01 41.96
N GLU A 366 15.46 16.27 42.25
CA GLU A 366 15.92 17.30 43.18
C GLU A 366 16.87 18.27 42.48
N PRO A 367 16.63 19.59 42.55
CA PRO A 367 15.45 20.30 43.07
C PRO A 367 14.17 20.06 42.25
N LYS A 368 13.00 20.24 42.87
CA LYS A 368 11.68 20.08 42.21
C LYS A 368 11.39 21.27 41.29
N SER A 369 11.76 21.14 40.01
CA SER A 369 11.45 22.11 38.96
C SER A 369 11.00 21.40 37.67
N LYS A 370 10.45 22.16 36.72
CA LYS A 370 10.08 21.62 35.39
C LYS A 370 11.28 21.48 34.46
N GLU A 371 12.35 22.21 34.73
CA GLU A 371 13.56 22.25 33.92
C GLU A 371 14.54 21.17 34.37
N ILE A 372 15.34 20.68 33.43
CA ILE A 372 16.39 19.68 33.67
C ILE A 372 17.73 20.32 33.35
N GLU A 373 18.62 20.29 34.33
CA GLU A 373 19.96 20.87 34.28
C GLU A 373 20.96 19.80 34.73
N ASN A 374 22.24 20.02 34.42
CA ASN A 374 23.31 19.04 34.63
C ASN A 374 23.49 18.60 36.09
N GLY A 375 23.21 19.50 37.05
CA GLY A 375 23.33 19.22 38.49
C GLY A 375 22.11 18.53 39.12
N HIS A 376 21.04 18.28 38.37
CA HIS A 376 19.83 17.68 38.94
C HIS A 376 20.03 16.20 39.27
N VAL A 377 19.55 15.81 40.46
CA VAL A 377 19.63 14.43 40.95
C VAL A 377 18.29 13.74 40.77
N PHE A 378 18.35 12.50 40.29
CA PHE A 378 17.20 11.63 40.08
C PHE A 378 17.24 10.42 41.01
N THR A 379 16.09 10.04 41.53
CA THR A 379 15.89 8.88 42.43
C THR A 379 14.61 8.14 42.05
N VAL A 380 14.49 6.86 42.43
CA VAL A 380 13.26 6.08 42.17
C VAL A 380 12.12 6.57 43.07
N ASN A 381 10.95 6.76 42.47
CA ASN A 381 9.76 7.15 43.21
C ASN A 381 9.01 5.91 43.76
N ASP A 382 9.38 5.44 44.95
CA ASP A 382 8.69 4.32 45.61
C ASP A 382 7.22 4.62 46.00
N GLN A 383 6.82 5.88 45.99
CA GLN A 383 5.42 6.28 46.20
C GLN A 383 4.56 6.17 44.94
N PHE A 384 5.16 5.75 43.81
CA PHE A 384 4.44 5.58 42.55
C PHE A 384 3.21 4.67 42.71
N THR A 385 2.09 5.14 42.15
CA THR A 385 0.84 4.39 42.13
C THR A 385 0.10 4.64 40.84
N SER A 386 -0.47 3.58 40.28
CA SER A 386 -1.28 3.62 39.08
C SER A 386 -2.48 2.69 39.24
N LYS A 387 -3.64 3.13 38.72
CA LYS A 387 -4.84 2.27 38.64
C LYS A 387 -4.67 1.11 37.64
N LEU A 388 -3.70 1.23 36.73
CA LEU A 388 -3.44 0.24 35.67
C LEU A 388 -2.21 -0.60 36.01
N HIS A 389 -2.32 -1.92 35.85
CA HIS A 389 -1.18 -2.84 35.97
C HIS A 389 -0.11 -2.57 34.89
N ARG A 390 -0.55 -2.29 33.65
CA ARG A 390 0.32 -1.88 32.54
C ARG A 390 0.24 -0.37 32.35
N VAL A 391 1.35 0.33 32.54
CA VAL A 391 1.42 1.79 32.50
C VAL A 391 2.24 2.23 31.29
N LYS A 392 1.63 3.00 30.41
CA LYS A 392 2.33 3.60 29.27
C LYS A 392 2.93 4.95 29.67
N ILE A 393 4.26 5.02 29.70
CA ILE A 393 4.99 6.27 29.92
C ILE A 393 5.16 6.93 28.56
N GLN A 394 4.28 7.87 28.26
CA GLN A 394 4.40 8.64 27.02
C GLN A 394 5.60 9.58 27.15
N THR A 395 6.57 9.45 26.24
CA THR A 395 7.60 10.48 26.04
C THR A 395 6.89 11.82 25.84
N VAL A 396 7.40 12.88 26.47
CA VAL A 396 6.88 14.22 26.25
C VAL A 396 7.04 14.52 24.77
N ALA A 397 5.94 14.42 24.03
CA ALA A 397 5.92 14.77 22.62
C ALA A 397 6.43 16.20 22.50
N ALA A 398 7.21 16.48 21.46
CA ALA A 398 7.34 17.86 21.00
C ALA A 398 5.91 18.40 20.87
N LYS A 399 5.50 19.32 21.75
CA LYS A 399 4.29 20.10 21.53
C LYS A 399 4.55 20.78 20.19
N GLN A 400 3.83 20.34 19.14
CA GLN A 400 3.97 20.67 17.71
C GLN A 400 4.77 19.63 16.91
N GLY A 401 4.04 18.73 16.24
CA GLY A 401 4.48 18.04 15.01
C GLY A 401 5.89 17.44 14.99
N GLU A 402 6.42 17.19 13.79
CA GLU A 402 7.88 17.15 13.61
C GLU A 402 8.47 18.42 14.21
N SER A 403 9.55 18.32 14.99
CA SER A 403 10.18 19.55 15.49
C SER A 403 10.63 20.42 14.31
N ASP A 404 10.49 21.76 14.40
CA ASP A 404 10.88 22.70 13.33
C ASP A 404 12.21 22.35 12.61
N PRO A 405 13.29 21.93 13.31
CA PRO A 405 14.52 21.47 12.63
C PRO A 405 14.34 20.17 11.82
N GLU A 406 13.63 19.17 12.33
CA GLU A 406 13.37 17.91 11.60
C GLU A 406 12.49 18.15 10.38
N ARG A 407 11.44 18.98 10.51
CA ARG A 407 10.57 19.34 9.38
C ARG A 407 11.34 20.07 8.28
N LYS A 408 12.29 20.92 8.67
CA LYS A 408 13.17 21.62 7.72
C LYS A 408 14.13 20.65 7.03
N GLU A 409 14.73 19.71 7.75
CA GLU A 409 15.59 18.67 7.18
C GLU A 409 14.82 17.77 6.20
N THR A 410 13.63 17.28 6.59
CA THR A 410 12.76 16.47 5.73
C THR A 410 12.41 17.22 4.45
N ARG A 411 12.02 18.49 4.56
CA ARG A 411 11.70 19.33 3.38
C ARG A 411 12.92 19.54 2.49
N GLN A 412 14.08 19.79 3.07
CA GLN A 412 15.32 19.97 2.32
C GLN A 412 15.70 18.71 1.56
N LYS A 413 15.58 17.54 2.18
CA LYS A 413 15.84 16.24 1.54
C LYS A 413 14.89 15.97 0.36
N VAL A 414 13.60 16.27 0.54
CA VAL A 414 12.61 16.17 -0.55
C VAL A 414 12.98 17.10 -1.71
N ASP A 415 13.43 18.32 -1.41
CA ASP A 415 13.85 19.27 -2.44
C ASP A 415 15.16 18.84 -3.13
N ASP A 416 16.05 18.11 -2.44
CA ASP A 416 17.25 17.50 -3.02
C ASP A 416 16.91 16.31 -3.94
N ASP A 417 15.99 15.44 -3.54
CA ASP A 417 15.53 14.31 -4.36
C ASP A 417 14.86 14.81 -5.65
N ARG A 418 14.03 15.86 -5.55
CA ARG A 418 13.40 16.50 -6.71
C ARG A 418 14.41 17.03 -7.73
N LYS A 419 15.62 17.45 -7.32
CA LYS A 419 16.66 17.90 -8.25
C LYS A 419 17.10 16.75 -9.17
N HIS A 420 17.30 15.56 -8.62
CA HIS A 420 17.70 14.39 -9.37
C HIS A 420 16.59 13.93 -10.33
N GLU A 421 15.32 13.99 -9.91
CA GLU A 421 14.20 13.67 -10.81
C GLU A 421 14.10 14.64 -12.01
N ILE A 422 14.33 15.93 -11.78
CA ILE A 422 14.36 16.94 -12.86
C ILE A 422 15.52 16.67 -13.82
N GLU A 423 16.73 16.43 -13.30
CA GLU A 423 17.90 16.11 -14.14
C GLU A 423 17.65 14.86 -15.00
N ALA A 424 17.10 13.79 -14.41
CA ALA A 424 16.76 12.57 -15.13
C ALA A 424 15.66 12.77 -16.18
N ALA A 425 14.66 13.61 -15.92
CA ALA A 425 13.64 13.97 -16.91
C ALA A 425 14.26 14.72 -18.11
N ILE A 426 15.08 15.74 -17.84
CA ILE A 426 15.78 16.51 -18.87
C ILE A 426 16.64 15.59 -19.76
N VAL A 427 17.47 14.73 -19.16
CA VAL A 427 18.35 13.82 -19.90
C VAL A 427 17.54 12.85 -20.76
N ARG A 428 16.43 12.27 -20.24
CA ARG A 428 15.57 11.36 -21.02
C ARG A 428 14.94 12.05 -22.24
N ILE A 429 14.42 13.26 -22.07
CA ILE A 429 13.82 14.03 -23.16
C ILE A 429 14.89 14.37 -24.22
N MET A 430 16.01 14.94 -23.78
CA MET A 430 17.08 15.38 -24.68
C MET A 430 17.77 14.21 -25.39
N LYS A 431 17.92 13.05 -24.75
CA LYS A 431 18.47 11.84 -25.39
C LYS A 431 17.60 11.35 -26.56
N SER A 432 16.28 11.46 -26.44
CA SER A 432 15.32 11.06 -27.47
C SER A 432 15.24 12.08 -28.61
N ARG A 433 15.13 13.38 -28.28
CA ARG A 433 14.88 14.45 -29.26
C ARG A 433 16.15 15.02 -29.89
N LYS A 434 17.31 14.81 -29.26
CA LYS A 434 18.66 15.28 -29.64
C LYS A 434 18.86 16.80 -29.69
N ARG A 435 17.86 17.57 -30.11
CA ARG A 435 17.86 19.03 -30.19
C ARG A 435 16.51 19.59 -29.76
N MET A 436 16.51 20.61 -28.90
CA MET A 436 15.25 21.21 -28.41
C MET A 436 15.42 22.67 -27.98
N GLN A 437 14.39 23.50 -28.19
CA GLN A 437 14.34 24.88 -27.69
C GLN A 437 14.06 24.93 -26.19
N HIS A 438 14.60 25.93 -25.50
CA HIS A 438 14.48 26.11 -24.05
C HIS A 438 13.05 26.07 -23.54
N ASN A 439 12.15 26.88 -24.12
CA ASN A 439 10.76 26.96 -23.66
C ASN A 439 10.01 25.63 -23.85
N VAL A 440 10.30 24.92 -24.95
CA VAL A 440 9.71 23.61 -25.25
C VAL A 440 10.22 22.57 -24.26
N LEU A 441 11.53 22.57 -23.97
CA LEU A 441 12.13 21.67 -22.99
C LEU A 441 11.55 21.89 -21.58
N VAL A 442 11.41 23.15 -21.16
CA VAL A 442 10.81 23.49 -19.87
C VAL A 442 9.35 23.00 -19.80
N ALA A 443 8.58 23.17 -20.86
CA ALA A 443 7.19 22.70 -20.93
C ALA A 443 7.08 21.17 -20.88
N GLU A 444 7.90 20.43 -21.66
CA GLU A 444 7.92 18.97 -21.66
C GLU A 444 8.34 18.40 -20.30
N VAL A 445 9.39 18.95 -19.68
CA VAL A 445 9.85 18.54 -18.34
C VAL A 445 8.74 18.76 -17.30
N THR A 446 8.07 19.92 -17.34
CA THR A 446 6.96 20.23 -16.43
C THR A 446 5.81 19.25 -16.63
N GLN A 447 5.44 18.94 -17.87
CA GLN A 447 4.36 18.02 -18.19
C GLN A 447 4.69 16.58 -17.74
N GLN A 448 5.93 16.12 -17.92
CA GLN A 448 6.35 14.78 -17.50
C GLN A 448 6.36 14.63 -15.98
N LEU A 449 6.74 15.67 -15.24
CA LEU A 449 6.82 15.64 -13.77
C LEU A 449 5.50 16.00 -13.07
N ARG A 450 4.51 16.54 -13.80
CA ARG A 450 3.22 17.03 -13.27
C ARG A 450 2.48 16.03 -12.37
N ALA A 451 2.61 14.73 -12.64
CA ALA A 451 1.98 13.68 -11.84
C ALA A 451 2.61 13.53 -10.44
N ARG A 452 3.85 14.00 -10.24
CA ARG A 452 4.59 13.91 -8.96
C ARG A 452 4.67 15.26 -8.25
N PHE A 453 5.09 16.30 -8.97
CA PHE A 453 5.18 17.67 -8.46
C PHE A 453 5.29 18.69 -9.61
N LEU A 454 5.10 19.97 -9.30
CA LEU A 454 5.19 21.04 -10.29
C LEU A 454 6.53 21.80 -10.12
N PRO A 455 7.58 21.47 -10.90
CA PRO A 455 8.86 22.18 -10.83
C PRO A 455 8.72 23.63 -11.30
N SER A 456 9.37 24.58 -10.62
CA SER A 456 9.41 25.95 -11.11
C SER A 456 10.38 26.10 -12.29
N PRO A 457 10.08 26.97 -13.29
CA PRO A 457 10.97 27.18 -14.44
C PRO A 457 12.40 27.59 -14.05
N VAL A 458 12.54 28.32 -12.94
CA VAL A 458 13.84 28.76 -12.39
C VAL A 458 14.68 27.56 -11.96
N VAL A 459 14.08 26.56 -11.30
CA VAL A 459 14.77 25.34 -10.87
C VAL A 459 15.18 24.50 -12.08
N ILE A 460 14.30 24.34 -13.07
CA ILE A 460 14.61 23.62 -14.31
C ILE A 460 15.82 24.27 -15.02
N LYS A 461 15.80 25.60 -15.17
CA LYS A 461 16.93 26.34 -15.75
C LYS A 461 18.23 26.06 -15.00
N LYS A 462 18.23 26.14 -13.67
CA LYS A 462 19.41 25.83 -12.83
C LYS A 462 19.91 24.39 -12.98
N ARG A 463 19.03 23.43 -13.32
CA ARG A 463 19.42 22.05 -13.60
C ARG A 463 19.98 21.87 -15.01
N ILE A 464 19.43 22.56 -16.00
CA ILE A 464 19.98 22.58 -17.36
C ILE A 464 21.43 23.11 -17.35
N GLU A 465 21.70 24.21 -16.65
CA GLU A 465 23.07 24.74 -16.54
C GLU A 465 24.03 23.72 -15.91
N GLY A 466 23.63 23.04 -14.84
CA GLY A 466 24.44 21.98 -14.22
C GLY A 466 24.66 20.77 -15.13
N LEU A 467 23.74 20.46 -16.05
CA LEU A 467 23.91 19.42 -17.05
C LEU A 467 24.82 19.85 -18.21
N ILE A 468 24.89 21.15 -18.50
CA ILE A 468 25.85 21.71 -19.47
C ILE A 468 27.26 21.67 -18.88
N GLU A 469 27.43 22.05 -17.62
CA GLU A 469 28.72 21.96 -16.90
C GLU A 469 29.26 20.53 -16.83
N ARG A 470 28.38 19.53 -16.77
CA ARG A 470 28.72 18.10 -16.78
C ARG A 470 28.76 17.49 -18.20
N GLU A 471 28.72 18.31 -19.24
CA GLU A 471 28.82 17.91 -20.65
C GLU A 471 27.72 16.94 -21.16
N TYR A 472 26.58 16.85 -20.47
CA TYR A 472 25.42 16.10 -20.98
C TYR A 472 24.67 16.85 -22.08
N LEU A 473 24.71 18.19 -22.01
CA LEU A 473 24.04 19.10 -22.93
C LEU A 473 25.01 20.19 -23.40
N ALA A 474 24.82 20.69 -24.61
CA ALA A 474 25.50 21.89 -25.10
C ALA A 474 24.50 22.85 -25.72
N ARG A 475 24.81 24.15 -25.68
CA ARG A 475 24.08 25.16 -26.45
C ARG A 475 24.57 25.12 -27.89
N THR A 476 23.65 25.25 -28.84
CA THR A 476 24.05 25.36 -30.25
C THR A 476 24.80 26.68 -30.48
N PRO A 477 25.81 26.71 -31.38
CA PRO A 477 26.57 27.93 -31.66
C PRO A 477 25.72 29.02 -32.33
N GLU A 478 24.64 28.64 -33.04
CA GLU A 478 23.75 29.58 -33.73
C GLU A 478 22.74 30.25 -32.79
N ASP A 479 22.20 29.52 -31.82
CA ASP A 479 21.21 30.03 -30.86
C ASP A 479 21.41 29.45 -29.44
N ARG A 480 21.65 30.35 -28.48
CA ARG A 480 21.80 30.00 -27.06
C ARG A 480 20.51 29.49 -26.42
N LYS A 481 19.35 29.69 -27.04
CA LYS A 481 18.04 29.17 -26.61
C LYS A 481 17.78 27.74 -27.09
N VAL A 482 18.69 27.15 -27.87
CA VAL A 482 18.57 25.77 -28.35
C VAL A 482 19.65 24.92 -27.72
N TYR A 483 19.23 23.78 -27.19
CA TYR A 483 20.10 22.79 -26.57
C TYR A 483 20.23 21.58 -27.47
N THR A 484 21.40 20.94 -27.38
CA THR A 484 21.78 19.71 -28.07
C THR A 484 22.29 18.70 -27.04
N TYR A 485 21.92 17.43 -27.21
CA TYR A 485 22.40 16.34 -26.36
C TYR A 485 23.78 15.85 -26.84
N VAL A 486 24.73 15.73 -25.93
CA VAL A 486 26.17 15.53 -26.26
C VAL A 486 26.70 14.17 -25.77
N ALA A 487 26.04 13.53 -24.82
CA ALA A 487 26.46 12.27 -24.20
C ALA A 487 25.98 10.99 -24.92
#